data_AF-A0A0A7PBG4-F1
#
_entry.id   AF-A0A0A7PBG4-F1
#
_cell.length_a   1.000
_cell.length_b   1.000
_cell.length_c   1.000
_cell.angle_alpha   90.00
_cell.angle_beta   90.00
_cell.angle_gamma   90.00
#
_symmetry.space_group_name_H-M   'P 1'
#
loop_
_entity.id
_entity.type
_entity.pdbx_description
1 polymer ?
#
loop_
_entity_poly.entity_id
_entity_poly.type
_entity_poly.pdbx_seq_one_letter_code
_entity_poly.pdbx_strand_id
1 'polypeptide(L)'
;MADLTVSAHAVLRYRQRVRNVDDAEAERALTTRAFHCAAHLGRCSVILPSGHRAIVQDHTVVTVLPLGGHAFHGEYFEKGPK
;
A
#
# COMPACT_ATOMS: atom_id res chain seq x y z
N MET A 1 0.48 17.24 8.39
CA MET A 1 0.58 15.77 8.20
C MET A 1 0.87 15.55 6.74
N ALA A 2 1.87 14.74 6.38
CA ALA A 2 2.20 14.52 4.96
C ALA A 2 0.99 13.91 4.23
N ASP A 3 0.69 14.45 3.05
CA ASP A 3 -0.39 13.96 2.20
C ASP A 3 -0.03 12.53 1.76
N LEU A 4 -0.78 11.55 2.27
CA LEU A 4 -0.58 10.14 1.95
C LEU A 4 -1.52 9.81 0.79
N THR A 5 -0.94 9.48 -0.36
CA THR A 5 -1.71 9.09 -1.55
C THR A 5 -1.88 7.57 -1.57
N VAL A 6 -3.07 7.09 -1.91
CA VAL A 6 -3.29 5.66 -2.19
C VAL A 6 -3.44 5.49 -3.69
N SER A 7 -2.59 4.67 -4.31
CA SER A 7 -2.73 4.39 -5.74
C SER A 7 -3.95 3.51 -6.00
N ALA A 8 -4.61 3.72 -7.14
CA ALA A 8 -5.68 2.83 -7.61
C ALA A 8 -5.21 1.36 -7.71
N HIS A 9 -3.92 1.15 -8.02
CA HIS A 9 -3.33 -0.18 -8.00
C HIS A 9 -3.34 -0.82 -6.60
N ALA A 10 -2.98 -0.06 -5.57
CA ALA A 10 -3.02 -0.55 -4.19
C ALA A 10 -4.45 -0.89 -3.75
N VAL A 11 -5.43 -0.06 -4.09
CA VAL A 11 -6.87 -0.33 -3.85
C VAL A 11 -7.28 -1.66 -4.49
N LEU A 12 -6.99 -1.82 -5.78
CA LEU A 12 -7.30 -3.05 -6.50
C LEU A 12 -6.64 -4.28 -5.85
N ARG A 13 -5.36 -4.18 -5.46
CA ARG A 13 -4.64 -5.29 -4.82
C ARG A 13 -5.18 -5.60 -3.43
N TYR A 14 -5.58 -4.60 -2.65
CA TYR A 14 -6.26 -4.81 -1.38
C TYR A 14 -7.54 -5.61 -1.57
N ARG A 15 -8.38 -5.20 -2.54
CA ARG A 15 -9.65 -5.87 -2.85
C ARG A 15 -9.46 -7.32 -3.27
N GLN A 16 -8.44 -7.60 -4.08
CA GLN A 16 -8.13 -8.94 -4.58
C GLN A 16 -7.49 -9.87 -3.55
N ARG A 17 -6.66 -9.33 -2.64
CA ARG A 17 -5.78 -10.15 -1.77
C ARG A 17 -6.22 -10.16 -0.32
N VAL A 18 -6.73 -9.03 0.19
CA VAL A 18 -7.08 -8.88 1.60
C VAL A 18 -8.56 -9.14 1.81
N ARG A 19 -9.41 -8.36 1.15
CA ARG A 19 -10.87 -8.43 1.32
C ARG A 19 -11.58 -7.72 0.17
N ASN A 20 -12.53 -8.37 -0.48
CA ASN A 20 -13.33 -7.77 -1.55
C ASN A 20 -14.36 -6.78 -0.97
N VAL A 21 -13.96 -5.52 -0.86
CA VAL A 21 -14.75 -4.38 -0.37
C VAL A 21 -14.85 -3.29 -1.43
N ASP A 22 -15.60 -2.22 -1.17
CA ASP A 22 -15.58 -1.03 -2.03
C ASP A 22 -14.27 -0.25 -1.91
N ASP A 23 -14.04 0.67 -2.87
CA ASP A 23 -12.80 1.43 -2.97
C ASP A 23 -12.61 2.35 -1.75
N ALA A 24 -13.67 2.94 -1.20
CA ALA A 24 -13.59 3.83 -0.05
C ALA A 24 -13.24 3.08 1.25
N GLU A 25 -13.68 1.83 1.43
CA GLU A 25 -13.26 0.99 2.54
C GLU A 25 -11.79 0.54 2.39
N ALA A 26 -11.37 0.19 1.18
CA ALA A 26 -9.98 -0.14 0.89
C ALA A 26 -9.04 1.06 1.13
N GLU A 27 -9.41 2.26 0.68
CA GLU A 27 -8.66 3.49 0.93
C GLU A 27 -8.56 3.80 2.43
N ARG A 28 -9.66 3.68 3.19
CA ARG A 28 -9.65 3.84 4.65
C ARG A 28 -8.72 2.86 5.35
N ALA A 29 -8.66 1.61 4.88
CA ALA A 29 -7.74 0.61 5.40
C ALA A 29 -6.27 0.94 5.09
N LEU A 30 -6.00 1.63 3.98
CA LEU A 30 -4.66 2.00 3.51
C LEU A 30 -4.22 3.42 3.93
N THR A 31 -5.07 4.18 4.62
CA THR A 31 -4.78 5.55 5.11
C THR A 31 -4.73 5.65 6.63
N THR A 32 -4.51 4.52 7.31
CA THR A 32 -4.39 4.53 8.78
C THR A 32 -3.13 5.28 9.25
N ARG A 33 -3.08 5.64 10.53
CA ARG A 33 -1.93 6.34 11.13
C ARG A 33 -0.59 5.62 10.89
N ALA A 34 -0.59 4.30 10.81
CA ALA A 34 0.60 3.52 10.50
C ALA A 34 1.17 3.84 9.11
N PHE A 35 0.32 4.07 8.11
CA PHE A 35 0.74 4.47 6.77
C PHE A 35 1.29 5.89 6.71
N HIS A 36 0.68 6.83 7.44
CA HIS A 36 1.24 8.17 7.57
C HIS A 36 2.63 8.15 8.20
N CYS A 37 2.83 7.33 9.25
CA CYS A 37 4.16 7.14 9.83
C CYS A 37 5.14 6.49 8.83
N ALA A 38 4.70 5.46 8.10
CA ALA A 38 5.53 4.80 7.09
C ALA A 38 5.94 5.75 5.95
N ALA A 39 5.06 6.68 5.56
CA ALA A 39 5.37 7.69 4.56
C ALA A 39 6.51 8.63 4.99
N HIS A 40 6.65 8.91 6.28
CA HIS A 40 7.77 9.69 6.82
C HIS A 40 9.11 8.94 6.83
N LEU A 41 9.08 7.60 6.77
CA LEU A 41 10.27 6.76 6.75
C LEU A 41 10.81 6.51 5.33
N GLY A 42 10.13 7.02 4.30
CA GLY A 42 10.55 6.94 2.89
C GLY A 42 10.10 5.65 2.20
N ARG A 43 10.87 4.56 2.33
CA ARG A 43 10.56 3.25 1.73
C ARG A 43 10.29 2.23 2.81
N CYS A 44 9.01 1.95 3.05
CA CYS A 44 8.58 1.10 4.15
C CYS A 44 7.44 0.17 3.75
N SER A 45 7.22 -0.86 4.56
CA SER A 45 6.06 -1.74 4.44
C SER A 45 5.26 -1.72 5.73
N VAL A 46 3.93 -1.61 5.63
CA VAL A 46 3.01 -1.72 6.75
C VAL A 46 2.38 -3.11 6.73
N ILE A 47 2.42 -3.80 7.87
CA ILE A 47 1.73 -5.08 8.04
C ILE A 47 0.27 -4.77 8.42
N LEU A 48 -0.65 -5.24 7.57
CA LEU A 48 -2.09 -5.15 7.80
C LEU A 48 -2.53 -6.18 8.86
N PRO A 49 -3.66 -5.97 9.56
CA PRO A 49 -4.20 -6.94 10.52
C PRO A 49 -4.41 -8.35 9.94
N SER A 50 -4.62 -8.45 8.63
CA SER A 50 -4.75 -9.71 7.90
C SER A 50 -3.42 -10.42 7.62
N GLY A 51 -2.29 -9.88 8.08
CA GLY A 51 -0.94 -10.39 7.83
C GLY A 51 -0.32 -9.99 6.48
N HIS A 52 -1.10 -9.34 5.60
CA HIS A 52 -0.62 -8.84 4.32
C HIS A 52 0.29 -7.63 4.50
N ARG A 53 1.20 -7.39 3.55
CA ARG A 53 2.09 -6.22 3.57
C ARG A 53 1.70 -5.21 2.51
N ALA A 54 1.47 -3.98 2.91
CA ALA A 54 1.28 -2.86 1.98
C ALA A 54 2.59 -2.07 1.87
N ILE A 55 2.98 -1.73 0.63
CA ILE A 55 4.22 -1.00 0.35
C ILE A 55 3.92 0.48 0.23
N VAL A 56 4.70 1.27 0.97
CA VAL A 56 4.67 2.73 0.94
C VAL A 56 5.99 3.22 0.36
N GLN A 57 5.88 4.05 -0.66
CA GLN A 57 7.00 4.64 -1.36
C GLN A 57 6.64 6.08 -1.74
N ASP A 58 7.53 7.03 -1.43
CA ASP A 58 7.40 8.45 -1.83
C ASP A 58 6.01 9.02 -1.46
N HIS A 59 5.61 8.80 -0.19
CA HIS A 59 4.28 9.15 0.36
C HIS A 59 3.07 8.50 -0.34
N THR A 60 3.30 7.46 -1.13
CA THR A 60 2.25 6.76 -1.87
C THR A 60 2.18 5.28 -1.49
N VAL A 61 0.98 4.78 -1.21
CA VAL A 61 0.74 3.34 -1.11
C VAL A 61 0.65 2.77 -2.52
N VAL A 62 1.66 2.00 -2.91
CA VAL A 62 1.84 1.56 -4.31
C VAL A 62 1.26 0.16 -4.57
N THR A 63 1.26 -0.73 -3.57
CA THR A 63 0.73 -2.09 -3.72
C THR A 63 0.45 -2.75 -2.37
N VAL A 64 -0.31 -3.84 -2.41
CA VAL A 64 -0.51 -4.76 -1.28
C VAL A 64 -0.04 -6.13 -1.70
N LEU A 65 1.03 -6.65 -1.09
CA LEU A 65 1.60 -7.96 -1.37
C LEU A 65 0.66 -9.09 -0.96
N PRO A 66 0.72 -10.27 -1.62
CA PRO A 66 0.06 -11.48 -1.13
C PRO A 66 0.62 -11.88 0.25
N LEU A 67 -0.14 -12.68 1.00
CA LEU A 67 0.31 -13.20 2.29
C LEU A 67 1.63 -13.97 2.13
N GLY A 68 2.62 -13.68 2.98
CA GLY A 68 3.97 -14.25 2.87
C GLY A 68 4.82 -13.69 1.73
N GLY A 69 4.30 -12.74 0.94
CA GLY A 69 5.06 -12.04 -0.08
C GLY A 69 6.13 -11.13 0.53
N HIS A 70 7.35 -11.25 0.04
CA HIS A 70 8.43 -10.32 0.33
C HIS A 70 8.47 -9.24 -0.76
N ALA A 71 8.71 -7.99 -0.38
CA ALA A 71 9.02 -6.96 -1.36
C ALA A 71 10.36 -7.33 -1.99
N PHE A 72 10.37 -7.61 -3.29
CA PHE A 72 11.63 -7.75 -4.01
C PHE A 72 12.37 -6.42 -3.89
N HIS A 73 13.65 -6.50 -3.54
CA HIS A 73 14.54 -5.36 -3.36
C HIS A 73 14.82 -4.75 -4.74
N GLY A 74 13.90 -3.93 -5.24
CA GLY A 74 14.00 -3.25 -6.54
C GLY A 74 12.70 -3.27 -7.33
N GLU A 75 12.41 -2.15 -8.00
CA GLU A 75 11.51 -2.08 -9.18
C GLU A 75 9.98 -2.00 -8.97
N TYR A 76 9.48 -1.13 -8.09
CA TYR A 76 8.12 -0.57 -8.27
C TYR A 76 8.11 0.80 -9.01
N PHE A 77 9.28 1.33 -9.39
CA PHE A 77 9.44 2.70 -9.89
C PHE A 77 9.25 2.89 -11.41
N GLU A 78 9.26 1.83 -12.23
CA GLU A 78 9.40 2.00 -13.69
C GLU A 78 8.13 1.81 -14.53
N LYS A 79 6.96 1.61 -13.93
CA LYS A 79 5.69 1.62 -14.69
C LYS A 79 4.65 2.55 -14.08
N GLY A 80 4.97 3.85 -14.09
CA GLY A 80 3.93 4.87 -14.17
C GLY A 80 3.14 4.72 -15.49
N PRO A 81 1.84 5.04 -15.52
CA PRO A 81 1.07 4.99 -16.75
C PRO A 81 1.73 5.92 -17.79
N LYS A 82 1.91 5.40 -19.01
CA LYS A 82 2.30 6.19 -20.19
C LYS A 82 1.23 7.21 -20.55
#